data_AF-Q64AT8-F1
#
_entry.id   AF-Q64AT8-F1
#
_cell.length_a   1.000
_cell.length_b   1.000
_cell.length_c   1.000
_cell.angle_alpha   90.00
_cell.angle_beta   90.00
_cell.angle_gamma   90.00
#
_symmetry.space_group_name_H-M   'P 1'
#
loop_
_entity.id
_entity.type
_entity.pdbx_description
1 polymer ?
#
loop_
_entity_poly.entity_id
_entity_poly.type
_entity_poly.pdbx_seq_one_letter_code
_entity_poly.pdbx_strand_id
1 'polypeptide(L)' 'MIDYHPRGIPLVVVTNVVYWCNKCEDACPKDIPLTRLYPVITQKVQEIFKYEPGKDVDEPLPFTAYEEDELEECLR' A
#
# COMPACT_ATOMS: atom_id res chain seq x y z
N MET A 1 1.97 -13.53 8.92
CA MET A 1 3.33 -13.32 9.45
C MET A 1 3.95 -12.30 8.51
N ILE A 2 4.57 -11.23 9.01
CA ILE A 2 5.26 -10.28 8.14
C ILE A 2 6.53 -11.00 7.70
N ASP A 3 6.58 -11.46 6.46
CA ASP A 3 7.82 -11.98 5.89
C ASP A 3 8.80 -10.82 5.70
N TYR A 4 10.07 -11.07 5.95
CA TYR A 4 11.15 -10.10 5.85
C TYR A 4 12.08 -10.52 4.72
N HIS A 5 12.40 -9.59 3.82
CA HIS A 5 13.47 -9.78 2.85
C HIS A 5 14.82 -9.95 3.61
N PRO A 6 15.79 -10.73 3.10
CA PRO A 6 17.10 -10.98 3.75
C PRO A 6 17.92 -9.74 4.15
N ARG A 7 17.58 -8.54 3.64
CA ARG A 7 18.18 -7.25 4.04
C ARG A 7 17.40 -6.49 5.13
N GLY A 8 16.41 -7.11 5.77
CA GLY A 8 15.63 -6.48 6.85
C GLY A 8 14.59 -5.44 6.39
N ILE A 9 14.31 -5.38 5.08
CA ILE A 9 13.26 -4.53 4.52
C ILE A 9 11.92 -5.23 4.74
N PRO A 10 10.92 -4.56 5.35
CA PRO A 10 9.59 -5.15 5.48
C PRO A 10 8.97 -5.33 4.09
N LEU A 11 8.39 -6.50 3.81
CA LEU A 11 7.53 -6.70 2.65
C LEU A 11 6.37 -5.69 2.72
N VAL A 12 6.36 -4.69 1.84
CA VAL A 12 5.24 -3.74 1.74
C VAL A 12 4.37 -4.16 0.57
N VAL A 13 3.36 -4.97 0.87
CA VAL A 13 2.23 -5.16 -0.04
C VAL A 13 1.52 -3.81 -0.15
N VAL A 14 1.57 -3.20 -1.33
CA VAL A 14 0.97 -1.89 -1.55
C VAL A 14 -0.50 -2.03 -1.88
N THR A 15 -1.33 -1.45 -1.04
CA THR A 15 -2.77 -1.69 -1.07
C THR A 15 -3.44 -0.35 -1.23
N ASN A 16 -4.19 -0.17 -2.31
CA ASN A 16 -5.00 1.02 -2.47
C ASN A 16 -6.40 0.68 -3.00
N VAL A 17 -6.98 -0.37 -2.41
CA VAL A 17 -8.44 -0.49 -2.31
C VAL A 17 -8.89 0.31 -1.09
N VAL A 18 -8.79 1.63 -1.14
CA VAL A 18 -9.35 2.48 -0.07
C VAL A 18 -10.80 2.77 -0.43
N TYR A 19 -11.72 1.90 -0.02
CA TYR A 19 -13.10 2.35 0.13
C TYR A 19 -13.10 3.41 1.24
N TRP A 20 -13.34 4.67 0.89
CA TRP A 20 -13.25 5.81 1.80
C TRP A 20 -14.38 5.74 2.84
N CYS A 21 -14.17 4.98 3.90
CA CYS A 21 -15.16 4.75 4.96
C CYS A 21 -14.85 5.45 6.28
N ASN A 22 -13.72 6.18 6.38
CA ASN A 22 -13.22 6.85 7.58
C ASN A 22 -12.96 5.94 8.81
N LYS A 23 -13.24 4.64 8.73
CA LYS A 23 -13.18 3.72 9.88
C LYS A 23 -11.79 3.62 10.52
N CYS A 24 -10.72 3.72 9.73
CA CYS A 24 -9.36 3.65 10.25
C CYS A 24 -9.00 4.86 11.12
N GLU A 25 -9.46 6.06 10.75
CA GLU A 25 -9.27 7.28 11.54
C GLU A 25 -10.12 7.23 12.80
N ASP A 26 -11.42 6.89 12.67
CA ASP A 26 -12.36 6.79 13.79
C ASP A 26 -11.92 5.75 14.85
N ALA A 27 -11.28 4.67 14.42
CA ALA A 27 -10.80 3.62 15.32
C ALA A 27 -9.42 3.92 15.93
N CYS A 28 -8.74 4.99 15.52
CA CYS A 28 -7.35 5.26 15.91
C CYS A 28 -7.28 5.76 17.36
N PRO A 29 -6.66 5.02 18.31
CA PRO A 29 -6.56 5.46 19.71
C PRO A 29 -5.56 6.62 19.93
N LYS A 30 -4.98 7.13 18.85
CA LYS A 30 -3.98 8.22 18.84
C LYS A 30 -4.45 9.41 18.01
N ASP A 31 -5.70 9.41 17.54
CA ASP A 31 -6.30 10.51 16.78
C ASP A 31 -5.47 10.95 15.57
N ILE A 32 -4.85 9.98 14.87
CA ILE A 32 -4.07 10.26 13.67
C ILE A 32 -5.03 10.64 12.53
N PRO A 33 -4.84 11.80 11.86
CA PRO A 33 -5.75 12.26 10.80
C PRO A 33 -5.48 11.52 9.47
N LEU A 34 -5.77 10.22 9.43
CA LEU A 34 -5.45 9.33 8.32
C LEU A 34 -6.10 9.76 7.01
N THR A 35 -7.36 10.23 7.03
CA THR A 35 -8.06 10.72 5.84
C THR A 35 -7.37 11.89 5.16
N ARG A 36 -6.64 12.72 5.91
CA ARG A 36 -5.83 13.82 5.36
C ARG A 36 -4.50 13.32 4.76
N LEU A 37 -3.96 12.23 5.30
CA LEU A 37 -2.68 11.68 4.89
C LEU A 37 -2.81 10.76 3.66
N TYR A 38 -3.91 10.02 3.56
CA TYR A 38 -4.10 9.03 2.50
C TYR A 38 -3.92 9.57 1.08
N PRO A 39 -4.47 10.73 0.67
CA PRO A 39 -4.29 11.22 -0.70
C PRO A 39 -2.82 11.39 -1.09
N VAL A 40 -2.00 11.90 -0.18
CA VAL A 40 -0.57 12.13 -0.41
C VAL A 40 0.19 10.81 -0.47
N ILE A 41 -0.13 9.88 0.43
CA ILE A 41 0.52 8.55 0.46
C ILE A 41 0.12 7.76 -0.78
N THR A 42 -1.17 7.69 -1.10
CA THR A 42 -1.70 6.97 -2.26
C THR A 42 -1.11 7.48 -3.56
N GLN A 43 -0.99 8.80 -3.75
CA GLN A 43 -0.36 9.35 -4.94
C GLN A 43 1.09 8.87 -5.10
N LYS A 44 1.91 9.00 -4.05
CA LYS A 44 3.31 8.56 -4.08
C LYS A 44 3.43 7.07 -4.35
N VAL A 45 2.58 6.29 -3.69
CA VAL A 45 2.57 4.84 -3.82
C VAL A 45 2.16 4.42 -5.24
N GLN A 46 1.13 5.02 -5.82
CA GLN A 46 0.76 4.79 -7.22
C GLN A 46 1.88 5.19 -8.19
N GLU A 47 2.60 6.28 -7.93
CA GLU A 47 3.74 6.71 -8.75
C GLU A 47 4.93 5.74 -8.71
N ILE A 48 5.23 5.20 -7.52
CA ILE A 48 6.30 4.23 -7.29
C ILE A 48 5.99 2.92 -8.00
N PHE A 49 4.79 2.37 -7.78
CA PHE A 49 4.41 1.04 -8.26
C PHE A 49 3.76 1.06 -9.65
N LYS A 50 3.57 2.24 -10.25
CA LYS A 50 2.81 2.43 -11.50
C LYS A 50 1.43 1.77 -11.46
N TYR A 51 0.86 1.68 -10.25
CA TYR A 51 -0.39 0.98 -9.99
C TYR A 51 -1.58 1.92 -10.18
N GLU A 52 -2.63 1.43 -10.84
CA GLU A 52 -3.88 2.15 -11.06
C GLU A 52 -5.07 1.27 -10.64
N PRO A 53 -5.84 1.64 -9.59
CA PRO A 53 -6.94 0.82 -9.10
C PRO A 53 -8.02 0.59 -10.15
N GLY A 54 -8.41 -0.68 -10.34
CA GLY A 54 -9.50 -1.05 -11.24
C GLY A 54 -9.17 -0.87 -12.72
N LYS A 55 -7.89 -0.74 -13.07
CA LYS A 55 -7.42 -0.68 -14.47
C LYS A 55 -7.67 -1.98 -15.22
N ASP A 56 -7.48 -3.12 -14.55
CA ASP A 56 -7.67 -4.46 -15.10
C ASP A 56 -8.41 -5.33 -14.08
N VAL A 57 -9.37 -6.11 -14.56
CA VAL A 57 -10.18 -7.04 -13.74
C VAL A 57 -9.48 -8.38 -13.56
N ASP A 58 -8.56 -8.72 -14.46
CA ASP A 58 -7.77 -9.94 -14.42
C ASP A 58 -6.47 -9.74 -13.61
N GLU A 59 -6.13 -8.50 -13.26
CA GLU A 59 -5.00 -8.19 -12.37
C GLU A 59 -5.29 -8.71 -10.94
N PRO A 60 -4.36 -9.47 -10.34
CA PRO A 60 -4.55 -9.99 -9.01
C PRO A 60 -4.76 -8.85 -8.00
N LEU A 61 -5.67 -9.07 -7.04
CA LEU A 61 -5.90 -8.10 -5.99
C LEU A 61 -4.59 -7.87 -5.23
N PRO A 62 -4.29 -6.63 -4.81
CA PRO A 62 -3.00 -6.29 -4.21
C PRO A 62 -2.62 -7.14 -2.97
N PHE A 63 -3.58 -7.74 -2.26
CA PHE A 63 -3.34 -8.63 -1.11
C PHE A 63 -3.20 -10.11 -1.44
N THR A 64 -3.28 -10.48 -2.73
CA THR A 64 -3.35 -11.87 -3.18
C THR A 64 -2.13 -12.30 -3.98
N ALA A 65 -1.28 -11.35 -4.36
CA ALA A 65 -0.04 -11.58 -5.08
C ALA A 65 1.11 -10.83 -4.41
N TYR A 66 2.32 -11.31 -4.63
CA TYR A 66 3.55 -10.75 -4.08
C TYR A 66 4.73 -11.05 -5.02
N GLU A 67 5.62 -10.06 -5.19
CA GLU A 67 6.84 -10.16 -6.00
C GLU A 67 8.07 -9.78 -5.16
N GLU A 68 9.07 -10.66 -5.11
CA GLU A 68 10.20 -10.53 -4.17
C GLU A 68 11.06 -9.27 -4.34
N ASP A 69 11.23 -8.83 -5.59
CA ASP A 69 12.14 -7.75 -5.96
C ASP A 69 11.41 -6.44 -6.33
N GLU A 70 10.09 -6.36 -6.11
CA GLU A 70 9.22 -5.24 -6.53
C GLU A 70 9.69 -3.86 -6.01
N LEU A 71 10.35 -3.84 -4.86
CA LEU A 71 10.73 -2.63 -4.12
C LEU A 71 12.22 -2.28 -4.20
N GLU A 72 13.08 -3.12 -4.80
CA GLU A 72 14.53 -2.94 -4.74
C GLU A 72 15.04 -1.67 -5.44
N GLU A 73 14.33 -1.20 -6.47
CA GLU A 73 14.66 0.02 -7.20
C GLU A 73 14.09 1.27 -6.50
N CYS A 74 13.04 1.10 -5.70
CA CYS A 74 12.27 2.18 -5.08
C CYS A 74 12.85 2.64 -3.73
N LEU A 75 13.69 1.82 -3.10
CA LEU A 75 14.26 2.05 -1.76
C LEU A 75 15.74 2.50 -1.78
N ARG A 76 16.28 2.90 -2.94
CA ARG A 76 17.64 3.46 -3.07
C ARG A 76 17.70 4.97 -2.95
#